data_AF-A0A1I5FGL7-F1
#
_entry.id   AF-A0A1I5FGL7-F1
#
_cell.length_a   1.000
_cell.length_b   1.000
_cell.length_c   1.000
_cell.angle_alpha   90.00
_cell.angle_beta   90.00
_cell.angle_gamma   90.00
#
_symmetry.space_group_name_H-M   'P 1'
#
loop_
_entity.id
_entity.type
_entity.pdbx_description
1 polymer ?
#
loop_
_entity_poly.entity_id
_entity_poly.type
_entity_poly.pdbx_seq_one_letter_code
_entity_poly.pdbx_strand_id
1 'polypeptide(L)'
;MKQIEKAAEKYALECQKEEGYPSPMYDSCDAKDMRECAFKSGAEWQAKQSPWISIKDGLPEVNTIVLTKGAYGYLICFLSTLGEWETGANVNEGRLAITHWMPIPKFNE
;
A
#
# COMPACT_ATOMS: atom_id res chain seq x y z
N MET A 1 -7.32 -0.26 9.38
CA MET A 1 -6.99 -1.67 9.67
C MET A 1 -8.21 -2.45 10.16
N LYS A 2 -8.78 -2.18 11.35
CA LYS A 2 -9.90 -2.97 11.92
C LYS A 2 -11.15 -3.19 11.04
N GLN A 3 -11.48 -2.27 10.12
CA GLN A 3 -12.63 -2.45 9.22
C GLN A 3 -12.32 -3.37 8.03
N ILE A 4 -11.08 -3.33 7.52
CA ILE A 4 -10.64 -4.16 6.39
C ILE A 4 -10.54 -5.61 6.84
N GLU A 5 -10.03 -5.85 8.05
CA GLU A 5 -9.97 -7.18 8.66
C GLU A 5 -11.36 -7.80 8.81
N LYS A 6 -12.34 -7.06 9.37
CA LYS A 6 -13.72 -7.53 9.49
C LYS A 6 -14.39 -7.80 8.14
N ALA A 7 -14.12 -6.99 7.13
CA ALA A 7 -14.65 -7.19 5.78
C ALA A 7 -14.06 -8.45 5.14
N ALA A 8 -12.77 -8.69 5.32
CA ALA A 8 -12.09 -9.88 4.83
C ALA A 8 -12.57 -11.16 5.54
N GLU A 9 -12.75 -11.14 6.86
CA GLU A 9 -13.33 -12.25 7.62
C GLU A 9 -14.74 -12.58 7.13
N LYS A 10 -15.57 -11.56 6.90
CA LYS A 10 -16.94 -11.74 6.38
C LYS A 10 -16.93 -12.37 4.99
N TYR A 11 -16.06 -11.88 4.09
CA TYR A 11 -15.93 -12.40 2.73
C TYR A 11 -15.45 -13.86 2.73
N ALA A 12 -14.45 -14.21 3.55
CA ALA A 12 -13.99 -15.58 3.68
C ALA A 12 -15.12 -16.52 4.15
N LEU A 13 -15.98 -16.05 5.06
CA LEU A 13 -17.13 -16.79 5.56
C LEU A 13 -18.26 -16.94 4.52
N GLU A 14 -18.39 -15.98 3.60
CA GLU A 14 -19.32 -16.04 2.47
C GLU A 14 -18.83 -17.05 1.41
N CYS A 15 -17.55 -17.04 1.04
CA CYS A 15 -16.96 -18.03 0.14
C CYS A 15 -17.14 -19.47 0.63
N GLN A 16 -17.02 -19.70 1.95
CA GLN A 16 -17.27 -21.02 2.55
C GLN A 16 -18.70 -21.52 2.32
N LYS A 17 -19.68 -20.61 2.30
CA LYS A 17 -21.10 -20.96 2.09
C LYS A 17 -21.40 -21.22 0.62
N GLU A 18 -20.74 -20.52 -0.30
CA GLU A 18 -20.93 -20.69 -1.75
C GLU A 18 -20.29 -21.97 -2.29
N GLU A 19 -19.11 -22.37 -1.81
CA GLU A 19 -18.43 -23.58 -2.32
C GLU A 19 -19.04 -24.91 -1.81
N GLY A 20 -20.10 -24.87 -1.01
CA GLY A 20 -20.77 -26.09 -0.52
C GLY A 20 -19.90 -26.95 0.40
N TYR A 21 -18.88 -26.35 1.03
CA TYR A 21 -18.01 -27.06 1.98
C TYR A 21 -18.81 -27.49 3.22
N PRO A 22 -18.62 -28.73 3.72
CA PRO A 22 -19.43 -29.26 4.81
C PRO A 22 -19.25 -28.41 6.08
N SER A 23 -20.37 -28.24 6.80
CA SER A 23 -20.57 -27.65 8.13
C SER A 23 -19.31 -27.31 8.96
N PRO A 24 -19.29 -26.18 9.71
CA PRO A 24 -18.19 -25.78 10.61
C PRO A 24 -17.73 -26.85 11.62
N MET A 25 -18.51 -27.92 11.79
CA MET A 25 -18.20 -29.08 12.62
C MET A 25 -17.11 -29.99 12.03
N TYR A 26 -16.79 -29.87 10.72
CA TYR A 26 -15.78 -30.67 10.02
C TYR A 26 -14.65 -29.81 9.43
N ASP A 27 -14.39 -28.67 10.06
CA ASP A 27 -13.21 -27.86 9.78
C ASP A 27 -12.03 -28.56 10.49
N SER A 28 -11.39 -29.51 9.80
CA SER A 28 -10.09 -30.04 10.25
C SER A 28 -9.19 -28.85 10.56
N CYS A 29 -8.48 -28.85 11.69
CA CYS A 29 -7.60 -27.74 12.09
C CYS A 29 -6.74 -27.22 10.91
N ASP A 30 -6.32 -28.13 10.02
CA ASP A 30 -5.57 -27.86 8.79
C ASP A 30 -6.25 -26.86 7.83
N ALA A 31 -7.57 -26.93 7.64
CA ALA A 31 -8.30 -26.07 6.69
C ALA A 31 -8.43 -24.64 7.22
N LYS A 32 -8.59 -24.48 8.53
CA LYS A 32 -8.59 -23.17 9.20
C LYS A 32 -7.20 -22.56 9.17
N ASP A 33 -6.17 -23.35 9.49
CA ASP A 33 -4.78 -22.90 9.48
C ASP A 33 -4.33 -22.48 8.08
N MET A 34 -4.69 -23.24 7.03
CA MET A 34 -4.40 -22.85 5.64
C MET A 34 -5.03 -21.51 5.25
N ARG A 35 -6.28 -21.24 5.67
CA ARG A 35 -6.95 -19.97 5.38
C ARG A 35 -6.31 -18.79 6.11
N GLU A 36 -5.97 -18.96 7.39
CA GLU A 36 -5.25 -17.94 8.16
C GLU A 36 -3.87 -17.66 7.55
N CYS A 37 -3.14 -18.70 7.14
CA CYS A 37 -1.86 -18.58 6.46
C CYS A 37 -1.99 -17.88 5.10
N ALA A 38 -2.99 -18.25 4.30
CA ALA A 38 -3.26 -17.62 3.00
C ALA A 38 -3.62 -16.15 3.16
N PHE A 39 -4.47 -15.81 4.14
CA PHE A 39 -4.84 -14.43 4.42
C PHE A 39 -3.65 -13.59 4.90
N LYS A 40 -2.86 -14.09 5.85
CA LYS A 40 -1.63 -13.40 6.31
C LYS A 40 -0.66 -13.18 5.16
N SER A 41 -0.43 -14.20 4.34
CA SER A 41 0.45 -14.10 3.17
C SER A 41 -0.07 -13.11 2.13
N GLY A 42 -1.39 -13.09 1.89
CA GLY A 42 -2.04 -12.13 1.01
C GLY A 42 -1.95 -10.69 1.55
N ALA A 43 -2.12 -10.50 2.86
CA ALA A 43 -1.99 -9.21 3.51
C ALA A 43 -0.53 -8.69 3.47
N GLU A 44 0.46 -9.56 3.71
CA GLU A 44 1.87 -9.23 3.56
C GLU A 44 2.22 -8.88 2.10
N TRP A 45 1.69 -9.64 1.14
CA TRP A 45 1.86 -9.33 -0.28
C TRP A 45 1.23 -7.97 -0.63
N GLN A 46 0.00 -7.70 -0.17
CA GLN A 46 -0.69 -6.43 -0.42
C GLN A 46 0.00 -5.25 0.27
N ALA A 47 0.60 -5.44 1.44
CA ALA A 47 1.39 -4.41 2.12
C ALA A 47 2.65 -4.05 1.31
N LYS A 48 3.26 -5.02 0.61
CA LYS A 48 4.34 -4.78 -0.36
C LYS A 48 3.85 -4.06 -1.62
N GLN A 49 2.55 -4.04 -1.91
CA GLN A 49 1.94 -3.25 -2.99
C GLN A 49 1.68 -1.79 -2.58
N SER A 50 2.25 -1.30 -1.47
CA SER A 50 2.16 0.11 -1.10
C SER A 50 2.58 0.97 -2.31
N PRO A 51 1.74 1.94 -2.75
CA PRO A 51 2.05 2.77 -3.90
C PRO A 51 3.21 3.74 -3.62
N TRP A 52 3.65 3.81 -2.36
CA TRP A 52 4.76 4.62 -1.90
C TRP A 52 6.11 3.96 -2.21
N ILE A 53 6.87 4.61 -3.07
CA ILE A 53 8.23 4.25 -3.47
C ILE A 53 9.20 5.03 -2.57
N SER A 54 10.19 4.36 -1.99
CA SER A 54 11.23 5.07 -1.24
C SER A 54 12.09 5.90 -2.19
N ILE A 55 12.46 7.11 -1.78
CA ILE A 55 13.46 7.91 -2.51
C ILE A 55 14.82 7.19 -2.65
N LYS A 56 15.08 6.17 -1.81
CA LYS A 56 16.28 5.31 -1.90
C LYS A 56 16.15 4.24 -2.98
N ASP A 57 14.93 3.81 -3.28
CA ASP A 57 14.66 2.78 -4.29
C ASP A 57 14.52 3.40 -5.68
N GLY A 58 14.11 4.67 -5.76
CA GLY A 58 14.07 5.43 -7.00
C GLY A 58 13.45 6.80 -6.83
N LEU A 59 13.76 7.71 -7.75
CA LEU A 59 13.11 9.02 -7.87
C LEU A 59 12.03 8.96 -8.96
N PRO A 60 11.00 9.83 -8.88
CA PRO A 60 10.05 9.97 -9.97
C PRO A 60 10.74 10.51 -11.22
N GLU A 61 10.08 10.38 -12.37
CA GLU A 61 10.53 11.02 -13.60
C GLU A 61 10.61 12.54 -13.41
N VAL A 62 11.66 13.15 -13.94
CA VAL A 62 11.79 14.62 -13.95
C VAL A 62 10.59 15.26 -14.62
N ASN A 63 10.19 16.43 -14.14
CA ASN A 63 8.97 17.14 -14.53
C ASN A 63 7.65 16.43 -14.19
N THR A 64 7.65 15.54 -13.19
CA THR A 64 6.43 14.89 -12.71
C THR A 64 5.95 15.49 -11.40
N ILE A 65 4.64 15.69 -11.27
CA ILE A 65 3.97 16.03 -10.01
C ILE A 65 3.61 14.74 -9.28
N VAL A 66 4.08 14.60 -8.06
CA VAL A 66 3.88 13.42 -7.21
C VAL A 66 3.38 13.82 -5.83
N LEU A 67 2.73 12.88 -5.14
CA LEU A 67 2.48 13.00 -3.72
C LEU A 67 3.70 12.48 -2.96
N THR A 68 4.18 13.24 -1.99
CA THR A 68 5.37 12.92 -1.19
C THR A 68 5.03 12.77 0.29
N LYS A 69 5.84 12.01 1.01
CA LYS A 69 5.75 11.79 2.46
C LYS A 69 7.07 12.18 3.13
N GLY A 70 7.02 13.14 4.05
CA GLY A 70 8.19 13.65 4.76
C GLY A 70 7.92 13.98 6.23
N ALA A 71 8.78 14.81 6.83
CA ALA A 71 8.74 15.16 8.25
C ALA A 71 7.43 15.85 8.68
N TYR A 72 6.81 16.61 7.79
CA TYR A 72 5.58 17.37 8.06
C TYR A 72 4.30 16.67 7.56
N GLY A 73 4.39 15.39 7.18
CA GLY A 73 3.26 14.63 6.64
C GLY A 73 3.31 14.51 5.12
N TYR A 74 2.20 14.83 4.44
CA TYR A 74 2.02 14.65 3.00
C TYR A 74 2.00 15.98 2.24
N LEU A 75 2.71 16.04 1.12
CA LEU A 75 2.85 17.23 0.28
C LEU A 75 2.77 16.86 -1.20
N ILE A 76 2.18 17.72 -2.02
CA ILE A 76 2.30 17.60 -3.48
C ILE A 76 3.59 18.32 -3.90
N CYS A 77 4.46 17.63 -4.61
CA CYS A 77 5.75 18.18 -5.04
C CYS A 77 6.02 17.87 -6.51
N PHE A 78 6.70 18.80 -7.17
CA PHE A 78 7.26 18.63 -8.50
C PHE A 78 8.77 18.41 -8.40
N LEU A 79 9.28 17.44 -9.16
CA LEU A 79 10.72 17.21 -9.28
C LEU A 79 11.26 17.93 -10.52
N SER A 80 12.16 18.89 -10.32
CA SER A 80 12.77 19.65 -11.42
C SER A 80 13.76 18.80 -12.22
N THR A 81 14.12 19.28 -13.42
CA THR A 81 15.19 18.69 -14.24
C THR A 81 16.57 18.72 -13.57
N LEU A 82 16.75 19.58 -12.56
CA LEU A 82 17.97 19.68 -11.76
C LEU A 82 18.01 18.68 -10.60
N GLY A 83 16.95 17.88 -10.42
CA GLY A 83 16.83 16.95 -9.29
C GLY A 83 16.51 17.65 -7.97
N GLU A 84 15.81 18.77 -8.03
CA GLU A 84 15.40 19.55 -6.85
C GLU A 84 13.87 19.51 -6.72
N TRP A 85 13.37 19.41 -5.49
CA TRP A 85 11.93 19.54 -5.24
C TRP A 85 11.54 21.03 -5.24
N GLU A 86 10.41 21.37 -5.87
CA GLU A 86 9.90 22.76 -6.00
C GLU A 86 9.85 23.57 -4.69
N THR A 87 9.77 22.89 -3.56
CA THR A 87 9.84 23.47 -2.21
C THR A 87 11.21 24.05 -1.83
N GLY A 88 12.20 24.05 -2.75
CA GLY A 88 13.59 24.40 -2.47
C GLY A 88 14.29 23.39 -1.57
N ALA A 89 13.77 22.16 -1.52
CA ALA A 89 14.41 21.06 -0.81
C ALA A 89 15.22 20.27 -1.84
N ASN A 90 16.53 20.18 -1.63
CA ASN A 90 17.34 19.22 -2.35
C ASN A 90 16.78 17.82 -2.10
N VAL A 91 16.81 16.96 -3.12
CA VAL A 91 16.61 15.53 -2.93
C VAL A 91 17.64 15.10 -1.87
N ASN A 92 17.15 14.78 -0.67
CA ASN A 92 17.88 14.27 0.50
C ASN A 92 18.37 15.25 1.58
N GLU A 93 18.10 16.57 1.54
CA GLU A 93 18.62 17.45 2.60
C GLU A 93 17.65 18.47 3.21
N GLY A 94 17.63 18.45 4.55
CA GLY A 94 17.32 19.56 5.44
C GLY A 94 15.86 19.78 5.77
N ARG A 95 15.08 20.29 4.82
CA ARG A 95 13.86 21.01 5.19
C ARG A 95 12.61 20.15 5.24
N LEU A 96 12.41 19.24 4.29
CA LEU A 96 11.19 18.43 4.24
C LEU A 96 11.40 16.96 4.61
N ALA A 97 12.66 16.50 4.59
CA ALA A 97 13.03 15.10 4.84
C ALA A 97 12.07 14.12 4.13
N ILE A 98 11.88 14.32 2.82
CA ILE A 98 11.03 13.45 2.00
C ILE A 98 11.64 12.05 2.01
N THR A 99 10.83 11.05 2.36
CA THR A 99 11.25 9.65 2.49
C THR A 99 10.64 8.76 1.41
N HIS A 100 9.44 9.10 0.94
CA HIS A 100 8.71 8.33 -0.05
C HIS A 100 7.91 9.24 -0.98
N TRP A 101 7.61 8.74 -2.16
CA TRP A 101 6.73 9.39 -3.13
C TRP A 101 5.76 8.37 -3.74
N MET A 102 4.64 8.84 -4.29
CA MET A 102 3.74 8.04 -5.11
C MET A 102 3.21 8.87 -6.29
N PRO A 103 3.02 8.27 -7.47
CA PRO A 103 2.39 8.96 -8.59
C PRO A 103 0.95 9.33 -8.23
N ILE A 104 0.51 10.52 -8.67
CA ILE A 104 -0.90 10.90 -8.55
C ILE A 104 -1.70 10.05 -9.54
N PRO A 105 -2.72 9.28 -9.08
CA PRO A 105 -3.55 8.49 -9.97
C PRO A 105 -4.20 9.38 -11.02
N LYS A 106 -4.13 8.96 -12.28
CA LYS A 106 -4.90 9.60 -13.35
C LYS A 106 -6.34 9.14 -13.19
N PHE A 107 -7.25 10.08 -12.98
CA PHE A 107 -8.67 9.81 -13.11
C PHE A 107 -9.06 10.05 -14.56
N ASN A 108 -9.75 9.09 -15.16
CA ASN A 108 -10.49 9.35 -16.38
C ASN A 108 -11.67 10.26 -15.97
N GLU A 109 -11.69 11.50 -16.43
CA GLU A 109 -12.85 12.39 -16.27
C GLU A 109 -14.07 11.87 -17.04
#